data_AF-V2ZBY9-F1
#
_entry.id   AF-V2ZBY9-F1
#
_cell.length_a   1.000
_cell.length_b   1.000
_cell.length_c   1.000
_cell.angle_alpha   90.00
_cell.angle_beta   90.00
_cell.angle_gamma   90.00
#
_symmetry.space_group_name_H-M   'P 1'
#
loop_
_entity.id
_entity.type
_entity.pdbx_description
1 polymer ?
#
loop_
_entity_poly.entity_id
_entity_poly.type
_entity_poly.pdbx_seq_one_letter_code
_entity_poly.pdbx_strand_id
1 'polypeptide(L)'
;MLKKMTIKMSLAVLFLMVVSFFIPAKITQAKTAVGHIVFSEKEMKQRIAEIKKYYYKQPKKLTKKSIEYRDKYSDEAVIRFDYYLLGKDLMFAYGVETKQKTEYRLYFYKDQIIKVLIDKKGKKRQTLDQFYVKFDSTFYDENLIYYLDLENFFRITVAELFKKTPRAKSDGYIFITDISYKNNKSITYHTGNGYGSDGVMISLDTEAYTAKLARNVKVKDYTESPDEYKALTLESLYREFSGYYIPAGITVKNGQVVEIELPYQP
;
A
#
# COMPACT_ATOMS: atom_id res chain seq x y z
N MET A 1 59.97 11.38 18.19
CA MET A 1 58.79 11.65 17.33
C MET A 1 58.11 10.38 16.80
N LEU A 2 58.86 9.36 16.35
CA LEU A 2 58.29 8.10 15.81
C LEU A 2 57.22 7.44 16.69
N LYS A 3 57.48 7.21 17.98
CA LYS A 3 56.53 6.53 18.91
C LYS A 3 55.15 7.23 19.01
N LYS A 4 55.10 8.57 18.96
CA LYS A 4 53.82 9.33 19.00
C LYS A 4 53.04 9.21 17.69
N MET A 5 53.72 9.07 16.55
CA MET A 5 53.07 8.82 15.25
C MET A 5 52.52 7.39 15.16
N THR A 6 53.25 6.40 15.66
CA THR A 6 52.80 4.99 15.64
C THR A 6 51.54 4.82 16.49
N ILE A 7 51.51 5.37 17.71
CA ILE A 7 50.33 5.31 18.60
C ILE A 7 49.11 6.00 17.96
N LYS A 8 49.30 7.15 17.30
CA LYS A 8 48.22 7.86 16.60
C LYS A 8 47.66 7.06 15.42
N MET A 9 48.51 6.40 14.64
CA MET A 9 48.05 5.49 13.57
C MET A 9 47.31 4.28 14.13
N SER A 10 47.85 3.63 15.17
CA SER A 10 47.20 2.46 15.79
C SER A 10 45.82 2.82 16.36
N LEU A 11 45.67 3.99 16.98
CA LEU A 11 44.39 4.47 17.50
C LEU A 11 43.40 4.82 16.37
N ALA A 12 43.87 5.41 15.28
CA ALA A 12 43.05 5.72 14.11
C ALA A 12 42.54 4.45 13.40
N VAL A 13 43.38 3.42 13.28
CA VAL A 13 43.02 2.11 12.70
C VAL A 13 42.00 1.39 13.59
N LEU A 14 42.19 1.42 14.92
CA LEU A 14 41.25 0.84 15.87
C LEU A 14 39.90 1.57 15.84
N PHE A 15 39.93 2.91 15.75
CA PHE A 15 38.73 3.72 15.61
C PHE A 15 37.98 3.41 14.30
N LEU A 16 38.70 3.28 13.17
CA LEU A 16 38.13 2.87 11.88
C LEU A 16 37.49 1.48 11.94
N MET A 17 38.12 0.50 12.61
CA MET A 17 37.51 -0.83 12.80
C MET A 17 36.21 -0.74 13.60
N VAL A 18 36.21 0.01 14.72
CA VAL A 18 35.00 0.19 15.54
C VAL A 18 33.90 0.90 14.75
N VAL A 19 34.22 1.97 14.00
CA VAL A 19 33.25 2.65 13.14
C VAL A 19 32.69 1.70 12.07
N SER A 20 33.51 0.82 11.48
CA SER A 20 33.03 -0.17 10.52
C SER A 20 32.10 -1.24 11.10
N PHE A 21 32.19 -1.59 12.39
CA PHE A 21 31.21 -2.43 13.08
C PHE A 21 29.87 -1.73 13.35
N PHE A 22 29.88 -0.39 13.38
CA PHE A 22 28.69 0.45 13.56
C PHE A 22 28.08 0.95 12.24
N ILE A 23 28.70 0.68 11.09
CA ILE A 23 28.03 0.87 9.80
C ILE A 23 27.00 -0.25 9.72
N PRO A 24 25.70 0.02 9.89
CA PRO A 24 24.69 -1.01 9.70
C PRO A 24 24.83 -1.40 8.23
N ALA A 25 25.21 -2.65 7.97
CA ALA A 25 25.06 -3.19 6.64
C ALA A 25 23.62 -2.85 6.23
N LYS A 26 23.42 -2.14 5.11
CA LYS A 26 22.11 -2.06 4.48
C LYS A 26 21.78 -3.48 4.06
N ILE A 27 21.19 -4.25 4.96
CA ILE A 27 20.60 -5.54 4.66
C ILE A 27 19.40 -5.18 3.79
N THR A 28 19.61 -5.19 2.48
CA THR A 28 18.54 -5.01 1.52
C THR A 28 17.59 -6.17 1.74
N GLN A 29 16.45 -5.92 2.37
CA GLN A 29 15.45 -6.96 2.59
C GLN A 29 15.02 -7.51 1.23
N ALA A 30 14.98 -8.84 1.10
CA ALA A 30 14.51 -9.47 -0.11
C ALA A 30 13.08 -9.00 -0.40
N LYS A 31 12.78 -8.77 -1.68
CA LYS A 31 11.44 -8.38 -2.14
C LYS A 31 10.85 -9.45 -3.04
N THR A 32 9.53 -9.64 -2.98
CA THR A 32 8.80 -10.50 -3.93
C THR A 32 8.75 -9.87 -5.31
N ALA A 33 8.21 -10.60 -6.30
CA ALA A 33 7.97 -10.06 -7.64
C ALA A 33 7.06 -8.82 -7.63
N VAL A 34 6.16 -8.72 -6.64
CA VAL A 34 5.25 -7.58 -6.44
C VAL A 34 5.79 -6.54 -5.44
N GLY A 35 7.09 -6.58 -5.14
CA GLY A 35 7.77 -5.56 -4.32
C GLY A 35 7.58 -5.67 -2.81
N HIS A 36 6.85 -6.68 -2.33
CA HIS A 36 6.61 -6.92 -0.90
C HIS A 36 7.88 -7.31 -0.17
N ILE A 37 8.03 -6.85 1.07
CA ILE A 37 9.14 -7.27 1.93
C ILE A 37 8.95 -8.74 2.30
N VAL A 38 9.98 -9.55 2.07
CA VAL A 38 10.02 -10.95 2.49
C VAL A 38 10.40 -11.01 3.98
N PHE A 39 9.48 -11.47 4.82
CA PHE A 39 9.71 -11.68 6.24
C PHE A 39 10.08 -13.14 6.51
N SER A 40 10.98 -13.38 7.47
CA SER A 40 11.29 -14.74 7.91
C SER A 40 10.12 -15.37 8.66
N GLU A 41 10.06 -16.70 8.68
CA GLU A 41 9.06 -17.44 9.45
C GLU A 41 9.08 -17.06 10.94
N LYS A 42 10.27 -16.80 11.47
CA LYS A 42 10.46 -16.35 12.86
C LYS A 42 9.79 -14.99 13.09
N GLU A 43 10.02 -14.00 12.21
CA GLU A 43 9.39 -12.68 12.29
C GLU A 43 7.87 -12.79 12.21
N MET A 44 7.35 -13.57 11.25
CA MET A 44 5.91 -13.79 11.11
C MET A 44 5.29 -14.42 12.36
N LYS A 45 5.90 -15.49 12.89
CA LYS A 45 5.42 -16.17 14.10
C LYS A 45 5.40 -15.22 15.30
N GLN A 46 6.47 -14.45 15.49
CA GLN A 46 6.55 -13.45 16.56
C GLN A 46 5.47 -12.39 16.42
N ARG A 47 5.29 -11.85 15.21
CA ARG A 47 4.27 -10.83 14.93
C ARG A 47 2.85 -11.35 15.14
N ILE A 48 2.53 -12.56 14.65
CA ILE A 48 1.21 -13.17 14.87
C ILE A 48 0.96 -13.41 16.37
N ALA A 49 1.98 -13.84 17.12
CA ALA A 49 1.86 -14.02 18.58
C ALA A 49 1.61 -12.68 19.30
N GLU A 50 2.28 -11.62 18.88
CA GLU A 50 2.06 -10.26 19.36
C GLU A 50 0.62 -9.78 19.07
N ILE A 51 0.17 -9.89 17.82
CA ILE A 51 -1.21 -9.54 17.42
C ILE A 51 -2.22 -10.27 18.29
N LYS A 52 -2.06 -11.59 18.47
CA LYS A 52 -2.95 -12.39 19.32
C LYS A 52 -2.93 -11.92 20.78
N LYS A 53 -1.76 -11.58 21.32
CA LYS A 53 -1.62 -11.05 22.68
C LYS A 53 -2.41 -9.75 22.84
N TYR A 54 -2.27 -8.80 21.91
CA TYR A 54 -3.01 -7.54 22.01
C TYR A 54 -4.50 -7.72 21.76
N TYR A 55 -4.87 -8.38 20.67
CA TYR A 55 -6.26 -8.53 20.27
C TYR A 55 -7.09 -9.34 21.26
N TYR A 56 -6.60 -10.50 21.71
CA TYR A 56 -7.37 -11.38 22.60
C TYR A 56 -7.17 -11.10 24.09
N LYS A 57 -6.00 -10.59 24.50
CA LYS A 57 -5.68 -10.43 25.94
C LYS A 57 -5.62 -8.99 26.41
N GLN A 58 -5.41 -8.02 25.50
CA GLN A 58 -5.28 -6.60 25.85
C GLN A 58 -6.06 -5.67 24.91
N PRO A 59 -7.33 -5.98 24.55
CA PRO A 59 -8.06 -5.25 23.50
C PRO A 59 -8.23 -3.76 23.81
N LYS A 60 -8.27 -3.38 25.09
CA LYS A 60 -8.35 -1.97 25.53
C LYS A 60 -7.14 -1.12 25.11
N LYS A 61 -6.01 -1.74 24.73
CA LYS A 61 -4.83 -1.04 24.22
C LYS A 61 -4.88 -0.78 22.71
N LEU A 62 -5.87 -1.34 22.02
CA LEU A 62 -6.05 -1.17 20.59
C LEU A 62 -7.12 -0.12 20.31
N THR A 63 -6.86 0.73 19.34
CA THR A 63 -7.89 1.60 18.76
C THR A 63 -8.66 0.81 17.71
N LYS A 64 -9.93 0.54 17.99
CA LYS A 64 -10.86 -0.09 17.05
C LYS A 64 -11.48 0.97 16.15
N LYS A 65 -11.54 0.70 14.85
CA LYS A 65 -12.29 1.46 13.84
C LYS A 65 -13.05 0.49 12.95
N SER A 66 -14.09 0.98 12.27
CA SER A 66 -14.90 0.18 11.36
C SER A 66 -14.89 0.80 9.97
N ILE A 67 -14.87 -0.04 8.94
CA ILE A 67 -14.94 0.38 7.55
C ILE A 67 -15.64 -0.69 6.71
N GLU A 68 -16.24 -0.26 5.60
CA GLU A 68 -16.86 -1.16 4.64
C GLU A 68 -15.95 -1.31 3.43
N TYR A 69 -15.59 -2.55 3.12
CA TYR A 69 -14.96 -2.94 1.86
C TYR A 69 -16.05 -3.45 0.93
N ARG A 70 -16.09 -2.92 -0.29
CA ARG A 70 -16.85 -3.50 -1.39
C ARG A 70 -15.82 -4.22 -2.25
N ASP A 71 -16.21 -5.32 -2.89
CA ASP A 71 -15.31 -6.02 -3.81
C ASP A 71 -15.37 -5.38 -5.19
N LYS A 72 -14.22 -5.13 -5.80
CA LYS A 72 -14.11 -4.46 -7.11
C LYS A 72 -14.58 -5.39 -8.23
N TYR A 73 -14.43 -6.69 -8.04
CA TYR A 73 -14.78 -7.71 -9.04
C TYR A 73 -16.11 -8.39 -8.75
N SER A 74 -16.81 -7.97 -7.68
CA SER A 74 -18.12 -8.49 -7.32
C SER A 74 -18.97 -7.42 -6.64
N ASP A 75 -19.95 -6.90 -7.39
CA ASP A 75 -20.95 -5.93 -6.89
C ASP A 75 -21.79 -6.46 -5.71
N GLU A 76 -21.68 -7.75 -5.40
CA GLU A 76 -22.50 -8.41 -4.39
C GLU A 76 -21.81 -8.59 -3.04
N ALA A 77 -20.48 -8.59 -2.99
CA ALA A 77 -19.73 -8.90 -1.77
C ALA A 77 -19.36 -7.62 -1.01
N VAL A 78 -20.18 -7.27 -0.02
CA VAL A 78 -19.87 -6.20 0.94
C VAL A 78 -19.31 -6.82 2.22
N ILE A 79 -18.11 -6.44 2.62
CA ILE A 79 -17.44 -6.91 3.84
C ILE A 79 -17.34 -5.75 4.83
N ARG A 80 -17.88 -5.95 6.03
CA ARG A 80 -17.73 -4.98 7.13
C ARG A 80 -16.54 -5.37 7.98
N PHE A 81 -15.49 -4.55 7.95
CA PHE A 81 -14.29 -4.75 8.72
C PHE A 81 -14.28 -3.92 10.00
N ASP A 82 -13.93 -4.57 11.09
CA ASP A 82 -13.38 -3.93 12.27
C ASP A 82 -11.85 -4.08 12.22
N TYR A 83 -11.12 -2.96 12.24
CA TYR A 83 -9.66 -2.97 12.24
C TYR A 83 -9.08 -2.31 13.50
N TYR A 84 -7.89 -2.78 13.86
CA TYR A 84 -7.29 -2.54 15.17
C TYR A 84 -5.88 -1.97 15.01
N LEU A 85 -5.69 -0.78 15.57
CA LEU A 85 -4.42 -0.05 15.55
C LEU A 85 -3.77 -0.09 16.93
N LEU A 86 -2.45 -0.27 16.97
CA LEU A 86 -1.61 0.02 18.14
C LEU A 86 -0.83 1.30 17.85
N GLY A 87 -1.33 2.45 18.32
CA GLY A 87 -0.83 3.75 17.88
C GLY A 87 -1.08 3.95 16.39
N LYS A 88 -0.03 3.95 15.57
CA LYS A 88 -0.14 4.03 14.09
C LYS A 88 -0.05 2.67 13.39
N ASP A 89 0.35 1.62 14.11
CA ASP A 89 0.60 0.30 13.54
C ASP A 89 -0.72 -0.46 13.33
N LEU A 90 -1.03 -0.79 12.07
CA LEU A 90 -2.15 -1.68 11.75
C LEU A 90 -1.79 -3.10 12.18
N MET A 91 -2.52 -3.63 13.15
CA MET A 91 -2.26 -4.95 13.73
C MET A 91 -3.08 -6.03 13.04
N PHE A 92 -4.40 -5.78 12.97
CA PHE A 92 -5.38 -6.81 12.68
C PHE A 92 -6.64 -6.21 12.09
N ALA A 93 -7.30 -6.94 11.20
CA ALA A 93 -8.66 -6.65 10.78
C ALA A 93 -9.52 -7.91 10.79
N TYR A 94 -10.75 -7.77 11.25
CA TYR A 94 -11.77 -8.81 11.25
C TYR A 94 -12.95 -8.35 10.41
N GLY A 95 -13.23 -9.08 9.33
CA GLY A 95 -14.30 -8.77 8.39
C GLY A 95 -15.38 -9.83 8.40
N VAL A 96 -16.64 -9.42 8.24
CA VAL A 96 -17.73 -10.34 7.94
C VAL A 96 -18.45 -9.87 6.67
N GLU A 97 -18.48 -10.74 5.68
CA GLU A 97 -19.21 -10.53 4.44
C GLU A 97 -20.72 -10.61 4.69
N THR A 98 -21.45 -9.64 4.16
CA THR A 98 -22.84 -9.38 4.53
C THR A 98 -23.80 -10.48 4.08
N LYS A 99 -23.61 -11.11 2.92
CA LYS A 99 -24.52 -12.12 2.37
C LYS A 99 -24.16 -13.54 2.83
N GLN A 100 -22.99 -14.06 2.47
CA GLN A 100 -22.63 -15.45 2.76
C GLN A 100 -22.10 -15.64 4.20
N LYS A 101 -21.93 -14.56 4.96
CA LYS A 101 -21.37 -14.55 6.31
C LYS A 101 -19.96 -15.17 6.35
N THR A 102 -19.21 -15.00 5.27
CA THR A 102 -17.79 -15.36 5.22
C THR A 102 -17.02 -14.47 6.19
N GLU A 103 -16.25 -15.06 7.10
CA GLU A 103 -15.40 -14.32 8.02
C GLU A 103 -13.98 -14.23 7.48
N TYR A 104 -13.38 -13.04 7.62
CA TYR A 104 -12.02 -12.73 7.20
C TYR A 104 -11.21 -12.27 8.40
N ARG A 105 -10.00 -12.81 8.56
CA ARG A 105 -9.03 -12.39 9.59
C ARG A 105 -7.72 -12.03 8.92
N LEU A 106 -7.40 -10.75 8.90
CA LEU A 106 -6.21 -10.19 8.24
C LEU A 106 -5.18 -9.81 9.31
N TYR A 107 -3.97 -10.32 9.18
CA TYR A 107 -2.85 -10.03 10.07
C TYR A 107 -1.83 -9.19 9.33
N PHE A 108 -1.36 -8.11 9.95
CA PHE A 108 -0.51 -7.13 9.29
C PHE A 108 0.85 -7.01 9.97
N TYR A 109 1.87 -6.72 9.16
CA TYR A 109 3.19 -6.31 9.61
C TYR A 109 3.74 -5.23 8.70
N LYS A 110 4.07 -4.06 9.26
CA LYS A 110 4.55 -2.89 8.49
C LYS A 110 3.62 -2.56 7.31
N ASP A 111 2.31 -2.51 7.58
CA ASP A 111 1.26 -2.20 6.59
C ASP A 111 1.23 -3.14 5.37
N GLN A 112 1.76 -4.34 5.54
CA GLN A 112 1.63 -5.46 4.60
C GLN A 112 0.89 -6.59 5.30
N ILE A 113 -0.03 -7.24 4.60
CA ILE A 113 -0.65 -8.46 5.09
C ILE A 113 0.46 -9.53 5.19
N ILE A 114 0.38 -10.38 6.21
CA ILE A 114 1.28 -11.53 6.40
C ILE A 114 0.50 -12.85 6.52
N LYS A 115 -0.81 -12.76 6.77
CA LYS A 115 -1.71 -13.91 6.88
C LYS A 115 -3.16 -13.47 6.68
N VAL A 116 -3.91 -14.27 5.93
CA VAL A 116 -5.36 -14.19 5.80
C VAL A 116 -5.96 -15.53 6.20
N LEU A 117 -6.97 -15.50 7.07
CA LEU A 117 -7.83 -16.65 7.33
C LEU A 117 -9.22 -16.35 6.82
N ILE A 118 -9.78 -17.30 6.06
CA ILE A 118 -11.13 -17.21 5.50
C ILE A 118 -11.93 -18.40 6.04
N ASP A 119 -13.00 -18.09 6.77
CA ASP A 119 -13.91 -19.07 7.33
C ASP A 119 -15.28 -18.94 6.66
N LYS A 120 -15.67 -19.99 5.92
CA LYS A 120 -16.99 -20.10 5.28
C LYS A 120 -17.81 -21.18 5.97
N LYS A 121 -19.09 -20.92 6.24
CA LYS A 121 -19.99 -21.89 6.90
C LYS A 121 -19.98 -23.21 6.14
N GLY A 122 -19.71 -24.32 6.83
CA GLY A 122 -19.68 -25.66 6.25
C GLY A 122 -18.44 -25.99 5.42
N LYS A 123 -17.43 -25.10 5.36
CA LYS A 123 -16.16 -25.36 4.68
C LYS A 123 -15.00 -25.36 5.67
N LYS A 124 -13.94 -26.11 5.34
CA LYS A 124 -12.67 -26.05 6.08
C LYS A 124 -12.08 -24.64 5.92
N ARG A 125 -11.51 -24.10 7.00
CA ARG A 125 -10.79 -22.82 6.98
C ARG A 125 -9.74 -22.79 5.87
N GLN A 126 -9.77 -21.76 5.05
CA GLN A 126 -8.70 -21.44 4.12
C GLN A 126 -7.69 -20.53 4.81
N THR A 127 -6.41 -20.83 4.62
CA THR A 127 -5.30 -20.01 5.13
C THR A 127 -4.47 -19.60 3.92
N LEU A 128 -4.33 -18.29 3.74
CA LEU A 128 -3.40 -17.71 2.78
C LEU A 128 -2.28 -17.08 3.60
N ASP A 129 -1.13 -17.73 3.61
CA ASP A 129 0.10 -17.13 4.13
C ASP A 129 0.65 -16.13 3.11
N GLN A 130 1.59 -15.30 3.56
CA GLN A 130 2.29 -14.38 2.66
C GLN A 130 2.86 -15.12 1.43
N PHE A 131 2.51 -14.63 0.24
CA PHE A 131 2.95 -15.22 -1.02
C PHE A 131 4.42 -14.87 -1.27
N TYR A 132 5.31 -15.87 -1.21
CA TYR A 132 6.76 -15.73 -1.33
C TYR A 132 7.35 -16.10 -2.69
N VAL A 133 6.52 -16.47 -3.65
CA VAL A 133 7.04 -17.00 -4.91
C VAL A 133 7.42 -15.83 -5.82
N LYS A 134 8.62 -15.93 -6.39
CA LYS A 134 9.07 -15.05 -7.46
C LYS A 134 8.37 -15.51 -8.73
N PHE A 135 7.50 -14.67 -9.28
CA PHE A 135 6.78 -14.97 -10.50
C PHE A 135 7.29 -14.07 -11.64
N ASP A 136 7.18 -14.54 -12.88
CA ASP A 136 7.52 -13.74 -14.07
C ASP A 136 6.38 -12.77 -14.42
N SER A 137 6.62 -11.88 -15.38
CA SER A 137 5.66 -10.85 -15.81
C SER A 137 4.40 -11.40 -16.47
N THR A 138 4.31 -12.71 -16.74
CA THR A 138 3.13 -13.37 -17.32
C THR A 138 2.27 -14.07 -16.27
N PHE A 139 2.69 -14.03 -15.01
CA PHE A 139 1.99 -14.68 -13.91
C PHE A 139 0.68 -13.98 -13.56
N TYR A 140 -0.35 -14.78 -13.37
CA TYR A 140 -1.69 -14.36 -12.95
C TYR A 140 -2.17 -15.28 -11.83
N ASP A 141 -2.55 -14.70 -10.69
CA ASP A 141 -3.13 -15.42 -9.55
C ASP A 141 -4.24 -14.58 -8.91
N GLU A 142 -5.47 -15.05 -9.07
CA GLU A 142 -6.67 -14.39 -8.54
C GLU A 142 -6.62 -14.22 -7.01
N ASN A 143 -6.01 -15.16 -6.28
CA ASN A 143 -5.87 -15.02 -4.83
C ASN A 143 -4.88 -13.92 -4.48
N LEU A 144 -3.83 -13.73 -5.28
CA LEU A 144 -2.86 -12.66 -5.09
C LEU A 144 -3.48 -11.30 -5.43
N ILE A 145 -4.29 -11.20 -6.48
CA ILE A 145 -5.04 -9.97 -6.80
C ILE A 145 -5.95 -9.59 -5.63
N TYR A 146 -6.77 -10.53 -5.16
CA TYR A 146 -7.66 -10.29 -4.01
C TYR A 146 -6.89 -9.89 -2.75
N TYR A 147 -5.73 -10.51 -2.52
CA TYR A 147 -4.85 -10.17 -1.40
C TYR A 147 -4.31 -8.75 -1.50
N LEU A 148 -3.80 -8.37 -2.67
CA LEU A 148 -3.27 -7.04 -2.96
C LEU A 148 -4.35 -5.97 -2.83
N ASP A 149 -5.57 -6.25 -3.29
CA ASP A 149 -6.67 -5.30 -3.19
C ASP A 149 -7.13 -5.07 -1.74
N LEU A 150 -7.19 -6.12 -0.92
CA LEU A 150 -7.40 -5.95 0.53
C LEU A 150 -6.26 -5.15 1.18
N GLU A 151 -5.01 -5.42 0.81
CA GLU A 151 -3.87 -4.70 1.35
C GLU A 151 -3.88 -3.21 0.96
N ASN A 152 -4.11 -2.91 -0.32
CA ASN A 152 -4.23 -1.55 -0.85
C ASN A 152 -5.38 -0.80 -0.17
N PHE A 153 -6.54 -1.44 -0.02
CA PHE A 153 -7.68 -0.86 0.70
C PHE A 153 -7.29 -0.43 2.12
N PHE A 154 -6.57 -1.28 2.86
CA PHE A 154 -6.12 -0.94 4.21
C PHE A 154 -5.00 0.11 4.22
N ARG A 155 -4.08 0.11 3.25
CA ARG A 155 -3.06 1.17 3.12
C ARG A 155 -3.71 2.54 2.93
N ILE A 156 -4.69 2.63 2.04
CA ILE A 156 -5.47 3.87 1.80
C ILE A 156 -6.20 4.27 3.08
N THR A 157 -6.94 3.34 3.67
CA THR A 157 -7.72 3.57 4.91
C THR A 157 -6.85 4.09 6.05
N VAL A 158 -5.67 3.51 6.25
CA VAL A 158 -4.75 3.91 7.32
C VAL A 158 -4.10 5.25 7.01
N ALA A 159 -3.73 5.50 5.75
CA ALA A 159 -3.11 6.75 5.34
C ALA A 159 -4.05 7.96 5.53
N GLU A 160 -5.37 7.76 5.42
CA GLU A 160 -6.36 8.81 5.70
C GLU A 160 -6.36 9.29 7.16
N LEU A 161 -5.92 8.44 8.10
CA LEU A 161 -5.89 8.77 9.52
C LEU A 161 -4.73 9.70 9.90
N PHE A 162 -3.77 9.90 9.00
CA PHE A 162 -2.55 10.64 9.29
C PHE A 162 -2.36 11.84 8.35
N LYS A 163 -1.48 12.76 8.78
CA LYS A 163 -1.13 13.92 7.97
C LYS A 163 -0.42 13.47 6.70
N LYS A 164 -0.97 13.87 5.57
CA LYS A 164 -0.46 13.57 4.22
C LYS A 164 0.66 14.55 3.85
N THR A 165 1.66 14.06 3.11
CA THR A 165 2.81 14.87 2.70
C THR A 165 2.47 15.65 1.42
N PRO A 166 2.59 16.99 1.39
CA PRO A 166 2.44 17.74 0.15
C PRO A 166 3.56 17.36 -0.83
N ARG A 167 3.19 16.89 -2.03
CA ARG A 167 4.13 16.54 -3.09
C ARG A 167 3.46 16.80 -4.43
N ALA A 168 4.11 17.60 -5.27
CA ALA A 168 3.68 17.87 -6.64
C ALA A 168 4.83 17.48 -7.59
N LYS A 169 5.05 16.18 -7.74
CA LYS A 169 6.04 15.62 -8.68
C LYS A 169 5.55 14.23 -9.10
N SER A 170 5.68 13.91 -10.39
CA SER A 170 5.56 12.54 -10.89
C SER A 170 6.96 12.00 -11.17
N ASP A 171 7.30 10.87 -10.53
CA ASP A 171 8.44 10.04 -10.88
C ASP A 171 7.94 8.72 -11.53
N GLY A 172 6.68 8.69 -12.01
CA GLY A 172 6.00 7.49 -12.52
C GLY A 172 4.47 7.55 -12.38
N TYR A 173 3.81 6.40 -12.52
CA TYR A 173 2.37 6.28 -12.26
C TYR A 173 2.04 6.60 -10.80
N ILE A 174 0.93 7.30 -10.62
CA ILE A 174 0.32 7.53 -9.32
C ILE A 174 -1.03 6.82 -9.25
N PHE A 175 -1.54 6.62 -8.05
CA PHE A 175 -2.85 6.03 -7.80
C PHE A 175 -3.68 7.02 -7.01
N ILE A 176 -4.57 7.74 -7.70
CA ILE A 176 -5.42 8.77 -7.10
C ILE A 176 -6.47 8.11 -6.22
N THR A 177 -6.54 8.49 -4.95
CA THR A 177 -7.42 7.89 -3.93
C THR A 177 -8.43 8.87 -3.35
N ASP A 178 -8.30 10.16 -3.66
CA ASP A 178 -9.31 11.17 -3.35
C ASP A 178 -9.14 12.38 -4.27
N ILE A 179 -10.25 13.03 -4.61
CA ILE A 179 -10.28 14.22 -5.47
C ILE A 179 -11.16 15.28 -4.83
N SER A 180 -10.55 16.34 -4.33
CA SER A 180 -11.28 17.55 -3.96
C SER A 180 -11.32 18.48 -5.17
N TYR A 181 -12.44 18.49 -5.90
CA TYR A 181 -12.56 19.30 -7.14
C TYR A 181 -13.26 20.66 -6.95
N LYS A 182 -14.01 20.83 -5.85
CA LYS A 182 -14.75 22.07 -5.55
C LYS A 182 -13.92 23.07 -4.75
N ASN A 183 -13.43 22.65 -3.57
CA ASN A 183 -12.74 23.51 -2.61
C ASN A 183 -11.29 23.08 -2.45
N ASN A 184 -10.35 24.02 -2.39
CA ASN A 184 -8.92 23.72 -2.22
C ASN A 184 -8.40 22.69 -3.23
N LYS A 185 -8.77 22.85 -4.50
CA LYS A 185 -8.60 21.86 -5.58
C LYS A 185 -7.32 21.02 -5.41
N SER A 186 -7.47 19.75 -5.09
CA SER A 186 -6.35 18.85 -4.80
C SER A 186 -6.70 17.40 -5.11
N ILE A 187 -5.69 16.59 -5.33
CA ILE A 187 -5.78 15.13 -5.30
C ILE A 187 -5.02 14.58 -4.10
N THR A 188 -5.52 13.50 -3.53
CA THR A 188 -4.72 12.58 -2.71
C THR A 188 -4.32 11.41 -3.60
N TYR A 189 -3.07 10.95 -3.46
CA TYR A 189 -2.61 9.80 -4.22
C TYR A 189 -1.55 9.00 -3.46
N HIS A 190 -1.39 7.74 -3.85
CA HIS A 190 -0.29 6.88 -3.48
C HIS A 190 0.65 6.67 -4.68
N THR A 191 1.91 6.34 -4.42
CA THR A 191 2.78 5.73 -5.42
C THR A 191 2.64 4.21 -5.32
N GLY A 192 3.21 3.47 -6.27
CA GLY A 192 3.14 2.02 -6.27
C GLY A 192 3.60 1.45 -7.61
N ASN A 193 3.40 0.16 -7.80
CA ASN A 193 3.74 -0.53 -9.03
C ASN A 193 2.60 -1.48 -9.45
N GLY A 194 2.37 -1.58 -10.75
CA GLY A 194 1.57 -2.64 -11.36
C GLY A 194 2.46 -3.78 -11.83
N TYR A 195 1.96 -5.01 -11.71
CA TYR A 195 2.65 -6.24 -12.10
C TYR A 195 1.70 -7.15 -12.90
N GLY A 196 2.27 -8.11 -13.65
CA GLY A 196 1.52 -8.96 -14.58
C GLY A 196 1.46 -8.38 -15.98
N SER A 197 0.86 -9.12 -16.92
CA SER A 197 0.85 -8.78 -18.35
C SER A 197 0.04 -7.54 -18.71
N ASP A 198 -0.95 -7.23 -17.88
CA ASP A 198 -1.93 -6.14 -17.97
C ASP A 198 -1.76 -5.12 -16.82
N GLY A 199 -0.84 -5.39 -15.89
CA GLY A 199 -0.61 -4.54 -14.72
C GLY A 199 -1.72 -4.62 -13.66
N VAL A 200 -2.60 -5.64 -13.69
CA VAL A 200 -3.76 -5.74 -12.77
C VAL A 200 -3.37 -6.03 -11.32
N MET A 201 -2.19 -6.63 -11.09
CA MET A 201 -1.68 -6.83 -9.74
C MET A 201 -1.01 -5.55 -9.27
N ILE A 202 -1.75 -4.71 -8.56
CA ILE A 202 -1.27 -3.41 -8.10
C ILE A 202 -0.83 -3.49 -6.64
N SER A 203 0.36 -3.00 -6.31
CA SER A 203 0.81 -2.85 -4.93
C SER A 203 1.16 -1.38 -4.66
N LEU A 204 0.36 -0.74 -3.80
CA LEU A 204 0.53 0.67 -3.44
C LEU A 204 1.58 0.82 -2.34
N ASP A 205 2.40 1.87 -2.41
CA ASP A 205 3.19 2.27 -1.26
C ASP A 205 2.29 2.78 -0.13
N THR A 206 2.73 2.60 1.12
CA THR A 206 1.96 3.00 2.31
C THR A 206 1.75 4.52 2.41
N GLU A 207 2.71 5.31 1.91
CA GLU A 207 2.65 6.77 2.02
C GLU A 207 1.64 7.40 1.06
N ALA A 208 0.79 8.27 1.60
CA ALA A 208 -0.12 9.10 0.82
C ALA A 208 0.41 10.54 0.70
N TYR A 209 0.20 11.10 -0.48
CA TYR A 209 0.60 12.45 -0.85
C TYR A 209 -0.60 13.30 -1.22
N THR A 210 -0.46 14.61 -1.08
CA THR A 210 -1.43 15.58 -1.62
C THR A 210 -0.77 16.50 -2.63
N ALA A 211 -1.44 16.69 -3.77
CA ALA A 211 -1.02 17.66 -4.79
C ALA A 211 -2.13 18.67 -5.05
N LYS A 212 -1.76 19.96 -5.14
CA LYS A 212 -2.69 21.01 -5.54
C LYS A 212 -2.93 20.96 -7.04
N LEU A 213 -4.17 21.14 -7.44
CA LEU A 213 -4.57 21.25 -8.84
C LEU A 213 -4.56 22.72 -9.27
N ALA A 214 -4.18 22.96 -10.52
CA ALA A 214 -4.31 24.27 -11.15
C ALA A 214 -5.80 24.62 -11.38
N ARG A 215 -6.08 25.90 -11.66
CA ARG A 215 -7.46 26.38 -11.91
C ARG A 215 -8.13 25.61 -13.06
N ASN A 216 -7.39 25.40 -14.15
CA ASN A 216 -7.81 24.76 -15.39
C ASN A 216 -6.99 23.49 -15.64
N VAL A 217 -7.21 22.45 -14.84
CA VAL A 217 -6.58 21.15 -15.07
C VAL A 217 -7.22 20.47 -16.28
N LYS A 218 -6.40 19.86 -17.14
CA LYS A 218 -6.87 18.98 -18.21
C LYS A 218 -6.97 17.55 -17.68
N VAL A 219 -8.05 16.85 -17.99
CA VAL A 219 -8.17 15.41 -17.71
C VAL A 219 -8.33 14.71 -19.04
N LYS A 220 -7.36 13.85 -19.37
CA LYS A 220 -7.35 13.04 -20.59
C LYS A 220 -7.53 11.59 -20.22
N ASP A 221 -8.47 10.94 -20.87
CA ASP A 221 -8.78 9.55 -20.65
C ASP A 221 -8.43 8.73 -21.89
N TYR A 222 -7.37 7.92 -21.77
CA TYR A 222 -6.87 7.01 -22.81
C TYR A 222 -7.30 5.57 -22.54
N THR A 223 -8.22 5.30 -21.61
CA THR A 223 -8.55 3.94 -21.19
C THR A 223 -9.09 3.07 -22.33
N GLU A 224 -9.77 3.66 -23.32
CA GLU A 224 -10.32 2.95 -24.49
C GLU A 224 -9.34 2.87 -25.67
N SER A 225 -8.32 3.73 -25.73
CA SER A 225 -7.36 3.80 -26.84
C SER A 225 -6.06 4.50 -26.43
N PRO A 226 -4.88 3.96 -26.79
CA PRO A 226 -3.61 4.63 -26.51
C PRO A 226 -3.38 5.88 -27.39
N ASP A 227 -4.04 5.99 -28.55
CA ASP A 227 -3.78 7.04 -29.53
C ASP A 227 -4.79 8.21 -29.45
N GLU A 228 -6.00 7.92 -28.97
CA GLU A 228 -7.10 8.88 -28.89
C GLU A 228 -7.60 9.01 -27.45
N TYR A 229 -7.69 10.25 -26.94
CA TYR A 229 -8.22 10.48 -25.60
C TYR A 229 -9.61 11.11 -25.62
N LYS A 230 -10.41 10.74 -24.63
CA LYS A 230 -11.63 11.43 -24.25
C LYS A 230 -11.31 12.53 -23.23
N ALA A 231 -11.78 13.75 -23.47
CA ALA A 231 -11.64 14.84 -22.50
C ALA A 231 -12.67 14.67 -21.37
N LEU A 232 -12.20 14.63 -20.12
CA LEU A 232 -13.05 14.54 -18.94
C LEU A 232 -13.00 15.83 -18.12
N THR A 233 -14.00 16.00 -17.24
CA THR A 233 -13.94 17.02 -16.18
C THR A 233 -13.44 16.37 -14.89
N LEU A 234 -12.91 17.17 -13.96
CA LEU A 234 -12.61 16.68 -12.61
C LEU A 234 -13.84 16.14 -11.88
N GLU A 235 -15.01 16.69 -12.16
CA GLU A 235 -16.26 16.18 -11.58
C GLU A 235 -16.62 14.81 -12.14
N SER A 236 -16.44 14.60 -13.45
CA SER A 236 -16.61 13.28 -14.08
C SER A 236 -15.65 12.27 -13.46
N LEU A 237 -14.36 12.63 -13.37
CA LEU A 237 -13.34 11.78 -12.75
C LEU A 237 -13.66 11.45 -11.28
N TYR A 238 -14.17 12.43 -10.52
CA TYR A 238 -14.63 12.21 -9.14
C TYR A 238 -15.87 11.31 -9.06
N ARG A 239 -16.81 11.41 -10.00
CA ARG A 239 -18.02 10.58 -10.00
C ARG A 239 -17.76 9.15 -10.43
N GLU A 240 -16.79 8.95 -11.32
CA GLU A 240 -16.31 7.63 -11.74
C GLU A 240 -15.47 6.94 -10.66
N PHE A 241 -15.09 7.68 -9.60
CA PHE A 241 -14.45 7.12 -8.41
C PHE A 241 -15.46 6.34 -7.55
N SER A 242 -15.57 5.03 -7.79
CA SER A 242 -16.35 4.12 -6.94
C SER A 242 -15.48 3.50 -5.83
N GLY A 243 -14.94 4.32 -4.91
CA GLY A 243 -14.36 3.83 -3.65
C GLY A 243 -13.04 3.05 -3.74
N TYR A 244 -12.30 3.17 -4.84
CA TYR A 244 -11.00 2.51 -5.05
C TYR A 244 -9.87 3.52 -5.30
N TYR A 245 -8.94 3.22 -6.21
CA TYR A 245 -7.87 4.10 -6.64
C TYR A 245 -7.82 4.12 -8.16
N ILE A 246 -7.43 5.25 -8.74
CA ILE A 246 -7.37 5.45 -10.19
C ILE A 246 -5.90 5.55 -10.60
N PRO A 247 -5.37 4.62 -11.41
CA PRO A 247 -4.05 4.76 -12.02
C PRO A 247 -4.02 6.01 -12.90
N ALA A 248 -3.03 6.88 -12.71
CA ALA A 248 -2.92 8.11 -13.47
C ALA A 248 -1.46 8.57 -13.65
N GLY A 249 -1.21 9.25 -14.77
CA GLY A 249 -0.10 10.17 -14.94
C GLY A 249 -0.49 11.58 -14.52
N ILE A 250 0.46 12.37 -14.01
CA ILE A 250 0.26 13.80 -13.73
C ILE A 250 1.36 14.65 -14.32
N THR A 251 0.99 15.76 -14.93
CA THR A 251 1.92 16.82 -15.32
C THR A 251 1.82 17.99 -14.36
N VAL A 252 2.96 18.41 -13.83
CA VAL A 252 3.06 19.50 -12.85
C VAL A 252 3.73 20.72 -13.48
N LYS A 253 3.13 21.90 -13.31
CA LYS A 253 3.74 23.21 -13.62
C LYS A 253 3.57 24.14 -12.43
N ASN A 254 4.62 24.88 -12.09
CA ASN A 254 4.64 25.84 -10.97
C ASN A 254 4.12 25.23 -9.65
N GLY A 255 4.48 23.97 -9.38
CA GLY A 255 4.06 23.25 -8.17
C GLY A 255 2.58 22.85 -8.12
N GLN A 256 1.85 22.95 -9.23
CA GLN A 256 0.46 22.53 -9.35
C GLN A 256 0.28 21.51 -10.48
N VAL A 257 -0.61 20.56 -10.28
CA VAL A 257 -1.03 19.61 -11.33
C VAL A 257 -1.86 20.37 -12.37
N VAL A 258 -1.39 20.39 -13.61
CA VAL A 258 -2.08 21.03 -14.74
C VAL A 258 -2.74 20.02 -15.67
N GLU A 259 -2.35 18.74 -15.57
CA GLU A 259 -2.90 17.66 -16.39
C GLU A 259 -2.90 16.36 -15.59
N ILE A 260 -3.98 15.58 -15.77
CA ILE A 260 -4.16 14.21 -15.28
C ILE A 260 -4.45 13.34 -16.51
N GLU A 261 -3.73 12.23 -16.64
CA GLU A 261 -3.88 11.29 -17.76
C GLU A 261 -4.24 9.92 -17.20
N LEU A 262 -5.39 9.36 -17.61
CA LEU A 262 -5.74 7.97 -17.33
C LEU A 262 -5.15 7.11 -18.44
N PRO A 263 -4.22 6.18 -18.11
CA PRO A 263 -3.51 5.42 -19.14
C PRO A 263 -4.39 4.34 -19.77
N TYR A 264 -4.08 4.01 -21.02
CA TYR A 264 -4.51 2.76 -21.63
C TYR A 264 -3.86 1.57 -20.89
N GLN A 265 -4.66 0.59 -20.48
CA GLN A 265 -4.19 -0.68 -19.92
C GLN A 265 -4.59 -1.80 -20.91
N PRO A 266 -3.63 -2.47 -21.57
CA PRO A 266 -3.89 -3.51 -22.57
C PRO A 266 -4.45 -4.80 -21.98
#